data_AF-A0A920YI10-F1
#
_entry.id   AF-A0A920YI10-F1
#
_cell.length_a   1.000
_cell.length_b   1.000
_cell.length_c   1.000
_cell.angle_alpha   90.00
_cell.angle_beta   90.00
_cell.angle_gamma   90.00
#
_symmetry.space_group_name_H-M   'P 1'
#
loop_
_entity.id
_entity.type
_entity.pdbx_description
1 polymer ?
#
loop_
_entity_poly.entity_id
_entity_poly.type
_entity_poly.pdbx_seq_one_letter_code
_entity_poly.pdbx_strand_id
1 'polypeptide(L)'
;MHVPQAEQLGQAITSLRPRQIGAIPLVYPILADLGVRQITNDLVPTEADIDMGRIVLLLTLNRLLAPQPLYHVQDWLAETVLPQVLDIA
;
A
#
# COMPACT_ATOMS: atom_id res chain seq x y z
N MET A 1 -2.60 34.89 22.77
CA MET A 1 -3.89 34.21 22.94
C MET A 1 -3.60 32.72 23.04
N HIS A 2 -3.82 32.08 24.19
CA HIS A 2 -3.59 30.63 24.35
C HIS A 2 -4.71 29.90 23.62
N VAL A 3 -4.37 29.11 22.59
CA VAL A 3 -5.33 28.24 21.93
C VAL A 3 -5.74 27.16 22.94
N PRO A 4 -7.04 26.98 23.22
CA PRO A 4 -7.53 25.95 24.11
C PRO A 4 -7.03 24.56 23.69
N GLN A 5 -6.70 23.71 24.66
CA GLN A 5 -6.22 22.34 24.41
C GLN A 5 -7.20 21.52 23.57
N ALA A 6 -8.51 21.74 23.73
CA ALA A 6 -9.55 21.11 22.92
C ALA A 6 -9.48 21.51 21.44
N GLU A 7 -9.15 22.77 21.15
CA GLU A 7 -9.05 23.30 19.79
C GLU A 7 -7.76 22.82 19.11
N GLN A 8 -6.64 22.74 19.86
CA GLN A 8 -5.40 22.11 19.39
C GLN A 8 -5.59 20.61 19.09
N LEU A 9 -6.28 19.87 19.97
CA LEU A 9 -6.58 18.46 19.76
C LEU A 9 -7.51 18.25 18.55
N GLY A 10 -8.54 19.09 18.39
CA GLY A 10 -9.43 19.04 17.24
C GLY A 10 -8.70 19.28 15.91
N GLN A 11 -7.79 20.25 15.86
CA GLN A 11 -6.94 20.50 14.69
C GLN A 11 -6.02 19.30 14.41
N ALA A 12 -5.40 18.74 15.45
CA ALA A 12 -4.53 17.57 15.32
C ALA A 12 -5.31 16.37 14.73
N ILE A 13 -6.50 16.07 15.25
CA ILE A 13 -7.34 14.98 14.74
C ILE A 13 -7.77 15.22 13.29
N THR A 14 -8.17 16.44 12.95
CA THR A 14 -8.62 16.78 11.58
C THR A 14 -7.48 16.70 10.56
N SER A 15 -6.24 16.89 11.01
CA SER A 15 -5.04 16.74 10.17
C SER A 15 -4.64 15.29 9.90
N LEU A 16 -5.19 14.32 10.65
CA LEU A 16 -4.90 12.91 10.44
C LEU A 16 -5.45 12.45 9.09
N ARG A 17 -4.63 11.67 8.38
CA ARG A 17 -5.04 10.93 7.18
C ARG A 17 -5.00 9.43 7.52
N PRO A 18 -6.09 8.86 8.05
CA PRO A 18 -6.14 7.44 8.35
C PRO A 18 -5.88 6.63 7.09
N ARG A 19 -5.05 5.58 7.20
CA ARG A 19 -4.82 4.62 6.12
C ARG A 19 -5.50 3.29 6.42
N GLN A 20 -6.00 2.65 5.38
CA GLN A 20 -6.63 1.35 5.47
C GLN A 20 -5.56 0.27 5.67
N ILE A 21 -5.66 -0.45 6.79
CA ILE A 21 -4.86 -1.66 7.04
C ILE A 21 -5.53 -2.86 6.35
N GLY A 22 -6.85 -2.98 6.43
CA GLY A 22 -7.61 -4.06 5.81
C GLY A 22 -7.05 -5.45 6.15
N ALA A 23 -7.05 -6.36 5.17
CA ALA A 23 -6.44 -7.68 5.29
C ALA A 23 -4.97 -7.72 4.80
N ILE A 24 -4.33 -6.57 4.58
CA ILE A 24 -2.93 -6.49 4.11
C ILE A 24 -1.99 -7.28 5.01
N PRO A 25 -2.02 -7.15 6.36
CA PRO A 25 -1.10 -7.88 7.24
C PRO A 25 -1.28 -9.40 7.19
N LEU A 26 -2.42 -9.88 6.71
CA LEU A 26 -2.68 -11.31 6.53
C LEU A 26 -2.25 -11.79 5.15
N VAL A 27 -2.60 -11.05 4.10
CA VAL A 27 -2.40 -11.47 2.71
C VAL A 27 -0.96 -11.24 2.24
N TYR A 28 -0.33 -10.13 2.62
CA TYR A 28 1.03 -9.80 2.17
C TYR A 28 2.07 -10.85 2.57
N PRO A 29 2.13 -11.33 3.84
CA PRO A 29 3.08 -12.39 4.21
C PRO A 29 2.88 -13.67 3.41
N ILE A 30 1.63 -14.05 3.13
CA ILE A 30 1.33 -15.24 2.31
C ILE A 30 1.92 -15.07 0.90
N LEU A 31 1.73 -13.92 0.26
CA LEU A 31 2.28 -13.66 -1.08
C LEU A 31 3.82 -13.57 -1.06
N ALA A 32 4.40 -13.07 0.04
CA ALA A 32 5.84 -13.03 0.24
C ALA A 32 6.42 -14.45 0.39
N ASP A 33 5.79 -15.30 1.21
CA ASP A 33 6.18 -16.70 1.42
C ASP A 33 6.01 -17.54 0.16
N LEU A 34 4.98 -17.26 -0.64
CA LEU A 34 4.80 -17.86 -1.97
C LEU A 34 5.84 -17.37 -2.99
N GLY A 35 6.68 -16.39 -2.65
CA GLY A 35 7.76 -15.91 -3.50
C GLY A 35 7.28 -15.14 -4.72
N VAL A 36 6.07 -14.56 -4.71
CA VAL A 36 5.43 -13.93 -5.90
C VAL A 36 6.36 -12.92 -6.57
N ARG A 37 7.01 -12.05 -5.79
CA ARG A 37 7.94 -11.05 -6.32
C ARG A 37 9.17 -11.70 -6.97
N GLN A 38 9.80 -12.66 -6.29
CA GLN A 38 11.02 -13.30 -6.78
C GLN A 38 10.74 -14.09 -8.06
N ILE A 39 9.72 -14.95 -8.04
CA ILE A 39 9.32 -15.77 -9.20
C ILE A 39 9.01 -14.88 -10.40
N THR A 40 8.30 -13.76 -10.19
CA THR A 40 8.01 -12.82 -11.28
C THR A 40 9.28 -12.18 -11.83
N ASN A 41 10.22 -11.78 -10.98
CA ASN A 41 11.48 -11.16 -11.41
C ASN A 41 12.37 -12.15 -12.17
N ASP A 42 12.35 -13.43 -11.80
CA ASP A 42 13.08 -14.47 -12.50
C ASP A 42 12.48 -14.75 -13.90
N LEU A 43 11.15 -14.66 -14.03
CA LEU A 43 10.43 -14.87 -15.30
C LEU A 43 10.50 -13.66 -16.23
N VAL A 44 10.45 -12.45 -15.68
CA VAL A 44 10.41 -11.18 -16.42
C VAL A 44 11.42 -10.21 -15.83
N PRO A 45 12.72 -10.40 -16.13
CA PRO A 45 13.75 -9.44 -15.75
C PRO A 45 13.51 -8.10 -16.46
N THR A 46 13.76 -7.01 -15.75
CA THR A 46 13.56 -5.64 -16.26
C THR A 46 14.73 -4.76 -15.85
N GLU A 47 15.06 -3.78 -16.70
CA GLU A 47 16.05 -2.72 -16.41
C GLU A 47 15.40 -1.47 -15.80
N ALA A 48 14.09 -1.51 -15.52
CA ALA A 48 13.39 -0.40 -14.87
C ALA A 48 13.80 -0.25 -13.40
N ASP A 49 13.70 0.98 -12.88
CA ASP A 49 13.98 1.30 -11.46
C ASP A 49 13.11 0.50 -10.47
N ILE A 50 11.94 0.04 -10.93
CA ILE A 50 11.01 -0.79 -10.18
C ILE A 50 10.90 -2.16 -10.85
N ASP A 51 11.15 -3.21 -10.07
CA ASP A 51 11.07 -4.59 -10.55
C ASP A 51 9.62 -5.02 -10.83
N MET A 52 9.44 -5.87 -11.84
CA MET A 52 8.12 -6.34 -12.28
C MET A 52 7.38 -7.10 -11.17
N GLY A 53 8.10 -7.84 -10.33
CA GLY A 53 7.54 -8.56 -9.20
C GLY A 53 6.87 -7.66 -8.18
N ARG A 54 7.39 -6.44 -7.96
CA ARG A 54 6.76 -5.44 -7.09
C ARG A 54 5.43 -4.93 -7.68
N ILE A 55 5.38 -4.74 -9.00
CA ILE A 55 4.14 -4.35 -9.70
C ILE A 55 3.11 -5.47 -9.64
N VAL A 56 3.50 -6.72 -9.95
CA VAL A 56 2.59 -7.88 -9.89
C VAL A 56 2.06 -8.10 -8.47
N LEU A 57 2.91 -7.97 -7.46
CA LEU A 57 2.49 -8.04 -6.06
C LEU A 57 1.45 -6.95 -5.73
N LEU A 58 1.70 -5.71 -6.12
CA LEU A 58 0.77 -4.59 -5.90
C LEU A 58 -0.58 -4.84 -6.58
N LEU A 59 -0.58 -5.24 -7.84
CA LEU A 59 -1.81 -5.52 -8.61
C LEU A 59 -2.57 -6.72 -8.03
N THR A 60 -1.87 -7.73 -7.55
CA THR A 60 -2.47 -8.89 -6.87
C THR A 60 -3.15 -8.48 -5.57
N LEU A 61 -2.46 -7.67 -4.74
CA LEU A 61 -3.05 -7.13 -3.51
C LEU A 61 -4.25 -6.23 -3.80
N ASN A 62 -4.16 -5.36 -4.81
CA ASN A 62 -5.29 -4.56 -5.25
C ASN A 62 -6.46 -5.46 -5.64
N ARG A 63 -6.24 -6.48 -6.47
CA ARG A 63 -7.30 -7.38 -6.93
C ARG A 63 -7.95 -8.18 -5.79
N LEU A 64 -7.18 -8.60 -4.80
CA LEU A 64 -7.67 -9.37 -3.65
C LEU A 64 -8.42 -8.51 -2.63
N LEU A 65 -8.00 -7.25 -2.42
CA LEU A 65 -8.48 -6.39 -1.35
C LEU A 65 -9.47 -5.32 -1.82
N ALA A 66 -9.40 -4.95 -3.10
CA ALA A 66 -10.24 -3.97 -3.77
C ALA A 66 -10.48 -4.44 -5.21
N PRO A 67 -11.40 -5.41 -5.44
CA PRO A 67 -11.61 -6.07 -6.74
C PRO A 67 -12.29 -5.19 -7.79
N GLN A 68 -11.89 -3.92 -7.89
CA GLN A 68 -12.25 -2.97 -8.91
C GLN A 68 -11.37 -3.17 -10.16
N PRO A 69 -11.68 -2.50 -11.30
CA PRO A 69 -10.79 -2.50 -12.45
C PRO A 69 -9.37 -2.05 -12.07
N LEU A 70 -8.35 -2.61 -12.72
CA LEU A 70 -6.95 -2.21 -12.53
C LEU A 70 -6.68 -0.84 -13.20
N TYR A 71 -7.36 0.18 -12.71
CA TYR A 71 -7.31 1.55 -13.20
C TYR A 71 -7.15 2.48 -12.00
N HIS A 72 -6.25 3.46 -12.10
CA HIS A 72 -5.90 4.36 -10.98
C HIS A 72 -5.57 3.61 -9.68
N VAL A 73 -4.83 2.50 -9.78
CA VAL A 73 -4.42 1.68 -8.62
C VAL A 73 -3.59 2.51 -7.61
N GLN A 74 -2.93 3.57 -8.07
CA GLN A 74 -2.21 4.52 -7.22
C GLN A 74 -3.11 5.24 -6.20
N ASP A 75 -4.38 5.52 -6.55
CA ASP A 75 -5.32 6.21 -5.68
C ASP A 75 -5.72 5.28 -4.53
N TRP A 76 -6.03 4.03 -4.87
CA TRP A 76 -6.23 2.97 -3.87
C TRP A 76 -4.98 2.79 -3.00
N LEU A 77 -3.80 2.70 -3.61
CA LEU A 77 -2.54 2.51 -2.88
C LEU A 77 -2.32 3.62 -1.84
N ALA A 78 -2.58 4.88 -2.19
CA ALA A 78 -2.44 6.03 -1.31
C ALA A 78 -3.34 5.97 -0.06
N GLU A 79 -4.51 5.33 -0.19
CA GLU A 79 -5.46 5.12 0.91
C GLU A 79 -5.07 3.95 1.83
N THR A 80 -4.14 3.07 1.42
CA THR A 80 -3.73 1.90 2.21
C THR A 80 -2.42 2.11 2.99
N VAL A 81 -2.12 1.20 3.91
CA VAL A 81 -0.82 1.13 4.62
C VAL A 81 0.32 0.55 3.76
N LEU A 82 0.03 0.07 2.55
CA LEU A 82 1.04 -0.58 1.69
C LEU A 82 2.27 0.29 1.40
N PRO A 83 2.17 1.62 1.23
CA PRO A 83 3.36 2.42 0.99
C PRO A 83 4.39 2.33 2.11
N GLN A 84 3.93 2.24 3.37
CA GLN A 84 4.80 2.04 4.53
C GLN A 84 5.33 0.61 4.61
N VAL A 85 4.49 -0.38 4.31
CA VAL A 85 4.86 -1.81 4.35
C VAL A 85 5.89 -2.16 3.27
N LEU A 86 5.75 -1.56 2.09
CA LEU A 86 6.59 -1.83 0.93
C LEU A 86 7.80 -0.90 0.83
N ASP A 87 7.96 0.05 1.76
CA ASP A 87 9.03 1.05 1.79
C ASP A 87 9.12 1.86 0.48
N ILE A 88 7.99 2.45 0.08
CA ILE A 88 7.83 3.22 -1.17
C ILE A 88 7.26 4.64 -0.93
N ALA A 89 7.29 5.12 0.32
CA ALA A 89 6.73 6.41 0.74
C ALA A 89 7.80 7.43 1.16
#